data_AF-A0A924CX11-F1
#
_entry.id   AF-A0A924CX11-F1
#
_cell.length_a   1.000
_cell.length_b   1.000
_cell.length_c   1.000
_cell.angle_alpha   90.00
_cell.angle_beta   90.00
_cell.angle_gamma   90.00
#
_symmetry.space_group_name_H-M   'P 1'
#
loop_
_entity.id
_entity.type
_entity.pdbx_description
1 polymer ?
#
loop_
_entity_poly.entity_id
_entity_poly.type
_entity_poly.pdbx_seq_one_letter_code
_entity_poly.pdbx_strand_id
1 'polypeptide(L)'
;AHGSSHTDAIVAEDAGVASRFLDEVDSAIVLWNASTQYADGGEFGFGAEIGIATGRLHVRGPVALEELTTFKTRVYGTGQVRP
;
A
#
# COMPACT_ATOMS: atom_id res chain seq x y z
N ALA A 1 13.79 -6.68 -14.90
CA ALA A 1 13.88 -5.23 -14.66
C ALA A 1 12.94 -4.44 -15.60
N HIS A 2 11.68 -4.87 -15.74
CA HIS A 2 10.77 -4.33 -16.77
C HIS A 2 9.41 -3.86 -16.22
N GLY A 3 9.13 -4.07 -14.91
CA GLY A 3 7.89 -3.65 -14.28
C GLY A 3 7.93 -2.21 -13.76
N SER A 4 6.78 -1.55 -13.73
CA SER A 4 6.61 -0.19 -13.17
C SER A 4 6.48 -0.17 -11.65
N SER A 5 6.51 -1.34 -11.00
CA SER A 5 6.23 -1.51 -9.57
C SER A 5 4.81 -1.12 -9.16
N HIS A 6 3.84 -1.16 -10.10
CA HIS A 6 2.45 -0.78 -9.86
C HIS A 6 1.63 -1.95 -9.33
N THR A 7 1.22 -2.88 -10.21
CA THR A 7 0.43 -4.06 -9.85
C THR A 7 0.96 -5.26 -10.60
N ASP A 8 1.24 -6.34 -9.88
CA ASP A 8 1.61 -7.62 -10.45
C ASP A 8 0.76 -8.74 -9.82
N ALA A 9 0.49 -9.79 -10.58
CA ALA A 9 -0.32 -10.91 -10.11
C ALA A 9 0.30 -12.25 -10.47
N ILE A 10 0.04 -13.25 -9.64
CA ILE A 10 0.36 -14.65 -9.89
C ILE A 10 -0.92 -15.47 -9.99
N VAL A 11 -0.96 -16.39 -10.95
CA VAL A 11 -1.94 -17.48 -10.99
C VAL A 11 -1.24 -18.77 -10.60
N ALA A 12 -1.56 -19.32 -9.44
CA ALA A 12 -0.93 -20.52 -8.90
C ALA A 12 -1.89 -21.29 -7.97
N GLU A 13 -1.81 -22.62 -7.99
CA GLU A 13 -2.53 -23.46 -7.02
C GLU A 13 -1.69 -23.74 -5.77
N ASP A 14 -0.36 -23.79 -5.92
CA ASP A 14 0.57 -23.99 -4.81
C ASP A 14 0.67 -22.73 -3.94
N ALA A 15 0.22 -22.84 -2.69
CA ALA A 15 0.23 -21.74 -1.74
C ALA A 15 1.64 -21.28 -1.35
N GLY A 16 2.65 -22.16 -1.38
CA GLY A 16 4.03 -21.81 -1.11
C GLY A 16 4.63 -20.94 -2.22
N VAL A 17 4.31 -21.25 -3.48
CA VAL A 17 4.67 -20.43 -4.64
C VAL A 17 3.97 -19.07 -4.59
N ALA A 18 2.67 -19.06 -4.26
CA ALA A 18 1.90 -17.82 -4.12
C ALA A 18 2.45 -16.93 -2.99
N SER A 19 2.72 -17.50 -1.81
CA SER A 19 3.31 -16.76 -0.69
C SER A 19 4.65 -16.15 -1.07
N ARG A 20 5.54 -16.94 -1.68
CA ARG A 20 6.84 -16.43 -2.14
C ARG A 20 6.69 -15.27 -3.12
N PHE A 21 5.73 -15.34 -4.04
CA PHE A 21 5.46 -14.24 -4.97
C PHE A 21 4.97 -12.98 -4.25
N LEU A 22 4.03 -13.13 -3.30
CA LEU A 22 3.52 -12.02 -2.49
C LEU A 22 4.62 -11.36 -1.64
N ASP A 23 5.59 -12.13 -1.16
CA ASP A 23 6.69 -11.65 -0.32
C ASP A 23 7.84 -11.01 -1.11
N GLU A 24 8.18 -11.56 -2.28
CA GLU A 24 9.39 -11.18 -3.02
C GLU A 24 9.14 -10.13 -4.13
N VAL A 25 7.91 -10.01 -4.64
CA VAL A 25 7.59 -9.05 -5.70
C VAL A 25 7.36 -7.66 -5.11
N ASP A 26 8.29 -6.75 -5.40
CA ASP A 26 8.26 -5.38 -4.87
C ASP A 26 7.39 -4.43 -5.72
N SER A 27 6.09 -4.72 -5.84
CA SER A 27 5.09 -3.83 -6.45
C SER A 27 4.19 -3.21 -5.39
N ALA A 28 3.51 -2.10 -5.72
CA ALA A 28 2.60 -1.45 -4.79
C ALA A 28 1.42 -2.35 -4.40
N ILE A 29 0.98 -3.21 -5.34
CA ILE A 29 -0.09 -4.18 -5.15
C ILE A 29 0.37 -5.51 -5.74
N VAL A 30 0.24 -6.59 -4.97
CA VAL A 30 0.56 -7.95 -5.42
C VAL A 30 -0.65 -8.85 -5.18
N LEU A 31 -1.07 -9.59 -6.20
CA LEU A 31 -2.33 -10.35 -6.18
C LEU A 31 -2.09 -11.84 -6.45
N TRP A 32 -2.86 -12.69 -5.78
CA TRP A 32 -2.89 -14.13 -6.02
C TRP A 32 -4.26 -14.54 -6.56
N ASN A 33 -4.28 -15.17 -7.75
CA ASN A 33 -5.49 -15.67 -8.42
C ASN A 33 -6.58 -14.60 -8.61
N ALA A 34 -6.19 -13.33 -8.79
CA ALA A 34 -7.08 -12.21 -9.06
C ALA A 34 -6.54 -11.33 -10.20
N SER A 35 -7.45 -10.71 -10.95
CA SER A 35 -7.11 -9.77 -12.03
C SER A 35 -6.39 -8.54 -11.47
N THR A 36 -5.39 -8.03 -12.18
CA THR A 36 -4.74 -6.77 -11.84
C THR A 36 -5.68 -5.56 -11.91
N GLN A 37 -6.83 -5.67 -12.57
CA GLN A 37 -7.86 -4.62 -12.61
C GLN A 37 -8.52 -4.36 -11.24
N TYR A 38 -8.38 -5.26 -10.27
CA TYR A 38 -8.85 -5.02 -8.90
C TYR A 38 -7.97 -4.03 -8.12
N ALA A 39 -6.84 -3.60 -8.68
CA ALA A 39 -6.01 -2.55 -8.10
C ALA A 39 -6.69 -1.18 -8.22
N ASP A 40 -7.66 -0.92 -7.35
CA ASP A 40 -8.49 0.27 -7.30
C ASP A 40 -8.99 0.47 -5.85
N GLY A 41 -8.98 1.72 -5.36
CA GLY A 41 -9.39 2.04 -4.00
C GLY A 41 -10.86 1.75 -3.68
N GLY A 42 -11.76 1.83 -4.67
CA GLY A 42 -13.15 1.42 -4.52
C GLY A 42 -13.27 -0.09 -4.30
N GLU A 43 -12.59 -0.88 -5.12
CA GLU A 43 -12.54 -2.35 -4.99
C GLU A 43 -11.88 -2.80 -3.68
N PHE A 44 -10.92 -2.05 -3.14
CA PHE A 44 -10.29 -2.32 -1.84
C PHE A 44 -11.10 -1.81 -0.63
N GLY A 45 -12.24 -1.17 -0.86
CA GLY A 45 -13.13 -0.71 0.21
C GLY A 45 -12.72 0.61 0.86
N PHE A 46 -11.82 1.38 0.23
CA PHE A 46 -11.47 2.74 0.68
C PHE A 46 -12.52 3.78 0.27
N GLY A 47 -13.48 3.39 -0.57
CA GLY A 47 -14.61 4.22 -1.01
C GLY A 47 -14.27 5.20 -2.13
N ALA A 48 -13.08 5.81 -2.09
CA ALA A 48 -12.56 6.64 -3.17
C ALA A 48 -11.03 6.59 -3.22
N GLU A 49 -10.45 6.87 -4.38
CA GLU A 49 -9.02 7.10 -4.54
C GLU A 49 -8.73 8.38 -5.34
N ILE A 50 -7.63 9.06 -5.01
CA ILE A 50 -7.08 10.12 -5.87
C ILE A 50 -6.20 9.53 -6.99
N GLY A 51 -5.71 8.30 -6.78
CA GLY A 51 -4.86 7.53 -7.69
C GLY A 51 -4.02 6.50 -6.93
N ILE A 52 -3.06 5.90 -7.63
CA ILE A 52 -2.20 4.83 -7.09
C ILE A 52 -0.74 5.30 -7.05
N ALA A 53 -0.11 5.17 -5.88
CA ALA A 53 1.28 5.54 -5.64
C ALA A 53 2.20 4.30 -5.70
N THR A 54 3.29 4.40 -6.48
CA THR A 54 4.34 3.36 -6.55
C THR A 54 5.60 3.71 -5.75
N GLY A 55 5.63 4.90 -5.13
CA GLY A 55 6.71 5.33 -4.25
C GLY A 55 6.77 4.51 -2.96
N ARG A 56 7.93 4.50 -2.30
CA ARG A 56 8.15 3.76 -1.05
C ARG A 56 8.05 4.62 0.23
N LEU A 57 7.85 5.93 0.08
CA LEU A 57 7.76 6.87 1.19
C LEU A 57 6.36 7.47 1.25
N HIS A 58 5.86 7.70 2.47
CA HIS A 58 4.51 8.19 2.79
C HIS A 58 3.39 7.18 2.48
N VAL A 59 3.09 6.94 1.20
CA VAL A 59 2.00 6.07 0.73
C VAL A 59 2.46 5.19 -0.43
N ARG A 60 1.95 3.95 -0.46
CA ARG A 60 2.16 2.98 -1.54
C ARG A 60 0.88 2.16 -1.75
N GLY A 61 0.41 2.06 -2.99
CA GLY A 61 -0.90 1.49 -3.33
C GLY A 61 -1.95 2.59 -3.55
N PRO A 62 -3.25 2.27 -3.47
CA PRO A 62 -4.31 3.26 -3.62
C PRO A 62 -4.22 4.35 -2.54
N VAL A 63 -4.39 5.60 -2.95
CA VAL A 63 -4.27 6.77 -2.09
C VAL A 63 -5.68 7.27 -1.75
N ALA A 64 -6.13 6.98 -0.53
CA ALA A 64 -7.43 7.36 -0.01
C ALA A 64 -7.35 8.57 0.94
N LEU A 65 -8.35 8.79 1.78
CA LEU A 65 -8.45 9.97 2.64
C LEU A 65 -7.29 10.04 3.63
N GLU A 66 -6.99 8.94 4.31
CA GLU A 66 -5.95 8.82 5.32
C GLU A 66 -4.57 9.14 4.76
N GLU A 67 -4.28 8.67 3.54
CA GLU A 67 -3.04 8.89 2.82
C GLU A 67 -2.86 10.34 2.36
N LEU A 68 -3.88 11.19 2.44
CA LEU A 68 -3.78 12.64 2.20
C LEU A 68 -3.51 13.44 3.49
N THR A 69 -3.37 12.76 4.62
CA THR A 69 -3.10 13.40 5.91
C THR A 69 -1.65 13.21 6.35
N THR A 70 -1.25 13.97 7.37
CA THR A 70 -0.01 13.75 8.10
C THR A 70 -0.32 13.81 9.59
N PHE A 71 0.59 13.31 10.41
CA PHE A 71 0.43 13.34 11.86
C PHE A 71 1.15 14.54 12.47
N LYS A 72 0.67 14.97 13.63
CA LYS A 72 1.39 15.89 14.50
C LYS A 72 1.38 15.36 15.92
N THR A 73 2.50 15.51 16.60
CA THR A 73 2.60 15.16 18.02
C THR A 73 2.00 16.29 18.85
N ARG A 74 1.09 15.95 19.76
CA ARG A 74 0.51 16.88 20.73
C ARG A 74 1.04 16.53 22.12
N VAL A 75 1.63 17.52 22.80
CA VAL A 75 2.13 17.38 24.17
C VAL A 75 1.39 18.36 25.07
N TYR A 76 0.83 17.86 26.17
CA TYR A 76 0.19 18.70 27.19
C TYR A 76 1.14 18.86 28.36
N GLY A 77 1.55 20.10 28.61
CA GLY A 77 2.49 20.44 29.68
C GLY A 77 1.81 20.87 30.97
N THR A 78 2.53 20.69 32.07
CA THR A 78 2.19 21.19 33.42
C THR A 78 3.39 21.87 34.10
N GLY A 79 4.45 22.21 33.35
CA GLY A 79 5.66 22.86 33.89
C GLY A 79 6.97 22.09 33.67
N GLN A 80 7.02 21.20 32.68
CA GLN A 80 8.21 20.43 32.35
C GLN A 80 9.33 21.35 31.87
N VAL A 81 10.53 21.18 32.42
CA VAL A 81 11.77 21.85 31.99
C VAL A 81 12.71 20.84 31.36
N ARG A 82 13.52 21.28 30.39
CA ARG A 82 14.58 20.47 29.77
C ARG A 82 15.94 21.09 30.14
N PRO A 83 16.88 20.34 30.75
CA PRO A 83 18.23 20.82 31.06
C PRO A 83 19.00 21.24 29.81
#